data_AF-A0AAV8XJQ8-F1
#
_entry.id   AF-A0AAV8XJQ8-F1
#
_cell.length_a   1.000
_cell.length_b   1.000
_cell.length_c   1.000
_cell.angle_alpha   90.00
_cell.angle_beta   90.00
_cell.angle_gamma   90.00
#
_symmetry.space_group_name_H-M   'P 1'
#
loop_
_entity.id
_entity.type
_entity.pdbx_description
1 polymer ?
#
loop_
_entity_poly.entity_id
_entity_poly.type
_entity_poly.pdbx_seq_one_letter_code
_entity_poly.pdbx_strand_id
1 'polypeptide(L)' 'MTCRGATGSILINGEQRNIKQFRKMSRYIMQEDLVQPMLTVEEAMVVAADLKLNKSLKKTDKLNAVCIFQMLHK' A
#
# COMPACT_ATOMS: atom_id res chain seq x y z
N MET A 1 -11.52 -11.51 -3.69
CA MET A 1 -11.02 -12.03 -4.98
C MET A 1 -10.98 -13.53 -4.86
N THR A 2 -12.11 -14.18 -5.18
CA THR A 2 -12.20 -15.63 -5.31
C THR A 2 -11.83 -15.97 -6.75
N CYS A 3 -10.86 -16.85 -6.94
CA CYS A 3 -10.38 -17.29 -8.24
C CYS A 3 -11.45 -18.20 -8.86
N ARG A 4 -12.57 -17.65 -9.34
CA ARG A 4 -13.70 -18.45 -9.88
C ARG A 4 -13.44 -19.08 -11.26
N GLY A 5 -12.19 -19.09 -11.72
CA GLY A 5 -11.78 -19.69 -12.99
C GLY A 5 -10.29 -20.04 -13.08
N ALA A 6 -9.55 -19.97 -11.97
CA ALA A 6 -8.15 -20.38 -11.93
C ALA A 6 -8.00 -21.52 -10.92
N THR A 7 -7.55 -22.68 -11.40
CA THR A 7 -7.28 -23.87 -10.59
C THR A 7 -5.90 -23.78 -9.93
N GLY A 8 -5.78 -24.23 -8.68
CA GLY A 8 -4.51 -24.29 -7.94
C GLY A 8 -4.61 -23.83 -6.49
N SER A 9 -3.54 -24.01 -5.72
CA SER A 9 -3.40 -23.53 -4.35
C SER A 9 -2.41 -22.37 -4.29
N ILE A 10 -2.71 -21.35 -3.48
CA ILE A 10 -1.80 -20.23 -3.22
C ILE A 10 -1.34 -20.36 -1.77
N LEU A 11 -0.03 -20.52 -1.62
CA LEU A 11 0.63 -20.68 -0.34
C LEU A 11 1.38 -19.38 -0.02
N ILE A 12 1.30 -18.93 1.23
CA ILE A 12 2.09 -17.82 1.76
C ILE A 12 2.96 -18.42 2.85
N ASN A 13 4.28 -18.38 2.66
CA ASN A 13 5.25 -18.99 3.59
C ASN A 13 4.96 -20.47 3.90
N GLY A 14 4.49 -21.24 2.91
CA GLY A 14 4.14 -22.65 3.06
C GLY A 14 2.74 -22.93 3.62
N GLU A 15 2.02 -21.91 4.10
CA GLU A 15 0.65 -22.06 4.61
C GLU A 15 -0.41 -21.62 3.61
N GLN A 16 -1.62 -22.18 3.71
CA GLN A 16 -2.72 -21.81 2.82
C GLN A 16 -3.09 -20.33 3.00
N ARG A 17 -3.15 -19.58 1.88
CA ARG A 17 -3.37 -18.13 1.91
C ARG A 17 -4.70 -17.76 2.58
N ASN A 18 -4.60 -17.08 3.72
CA ASN A 18 -5.72 -16.31 4.27
C ASN A 18 -5.86 -14.97 3.54
N ILE A 19 -6.98 -14.75 2.83
CA ILE A 19 -7.21 -13.54 2.02
C ILE A 19 -7.18 -12.26 2.86
N LYS A 20 -7.74 -12.26 4.08
CA LYS A 20 -7.80 -11.06 4.92
C LYS A 20 -6.40 -10.67 5.41
N GLN A 21 -5.60 -11.64 5.83
CA GLN A 21 -4.24 -11.41 6.29
C GLN A 21 -3.31 -11.04 5.14
N PHE A 22 -3.42 -11.74 4.00
CA PHE A 22 -2.67 -11.45 2.79
C PHE A 22 -2.84 -9.99 2.37
N ARG A 23 -4.08 -9.48 2.30
CA ARG A 23 -4.36 -8.07 1.97
C ARG A 23 -3.71 -7.04 2.91
N LYS A 24 -3.42 -7.41 4.16
CA LYS A 24 -2.72 -6.54 5.11
C LYS A 24 -1.20 -6.56 4.91
N MET A 25 -0.65 -7.69 4.43
CA MET A 25 0.79 -7.92 4.27
C MET A 25 1.30 -7.62 2.85
N SER A 26 0.50 -7.84 1.82
CA SER A 26 0.86 -7.59 0.43
C SER A 26 0.44 -6.18 -0.01
N ARG A 27 1.08 -5.68 -1.06
CA ARG A 27 0.67 -4.47 -1.79
C ARG A 27 0.59 -4.82 -3.27
N TYR A 28 -0.40 -4.27 -3.96
CA TYR A 28 -0.63 -4.47 -5.38
C TYR A 28 -0.72 -3.09 -6.02
N ILE A 29 0.09 -2.87 -7.04
CA ILE A 29 0.11 -1.64 -7.84
C ILE A 29 -0.55 -1.98 -9.17
N MET A 30 -1.55 -1.18 -9.56
CA MET A 30 -2.22 -1.38 -10.84
C MET A 30 -1.32 -0.90 -11.97
N GLN A 31 -1.51 -1.44 -13.17
CA GLN A 31 -0.76 -1.00 -14.34
C GLN A 31 -1.12 0.43 -14.76
N GLU A 32 -2.40 0.80 -14.61
CA GLU A 32 -2.89 2.15 -14.82
C GLU A 32 -2.99 2.88 -13.48
N ASP A 33 -2.29 4.01 -13.37
CA ASP A 33 -2.31 4.84 -12.19
C ASP A 33 -3.42 5.90 -12.27
N LEU A 34 -4.43 5.77 -11.41
CA LEU A 34 -5.49 6.75 -11.23
C LEU A 34 -5.08 7.78 -10.16
N VAL A 35 -4.09 8.60 -10.48
CA VAL A 35 -3.63 9.66 -9.58
C VAL A 35 -4.56 10.88 -9.67
N GLN A 36 -4.83 11.54 -8.54
CA GLN A 36 -5.62 12.76 -8.52
C GLN A 36 -4.86 13.89 -9.23
N PRO A 37 -5.38 14.46 -10.34
CA PRO A 37 -4.60 15.40 -11.18
C PRO A 37 -4.23 16.71 -10.49
N MET A 38 -5.00 17.10 -9.46
CA MET A 38 -4.86 18.38 -8.76
C MET A 38 -4.09 18.26 -7.44
N LEU A 39 -3.47 17.11 -7.17
CA LEU A 39 -2.61 16.93 -6.00
C LEU A 39 -1.15 16.87 -6.43
N THR A 40 -0.30 17.57 -5.69
CA THR A 40 1.15 17.36 -5.75
C THR A 40 1.50 15.97 -5.23
N VAL A 41 2.70 15.50 -5.59
CA VAL A 41 3.22 14.22 -5.10
C VAL A 41 3.25 14.19 -3.57
N GLU A 42 3.65 15.30 -2.93
CA GLU A 42 3.68 15.40 -1.47
C GLU A 42 2.30 15.25 -0.85
N GLU A 43 1.30 15.98 -1.36
CA GLU A 43 -0.07 15.91 -0.86
C GLU A 43 -0.66 14.51 -1.02
N ALA A 44 -0.48 13.90 -2.20
CA ALA A 44 -0.94 12.54 -2.45
C ALA A 44 -0.29 11.53 -1.49
N MET A 45 1.00 11.67 -1.20
CA MET A 45 1.73 10.79 -0.30
C MET A 45 1.36 11.01 1.17
N VAL A 46 1.12 12.25 1.61
CA VAL A 46 0.62 12.55 2.95
C VAL A 46 -0.76 11.92 3.15
N VAL A 47 -1.67 12.08 2.18
CA VAL A 47 -3.00 11.46 2.22
C VAL A 47 -2.88 9.93 2.25
N ALA A 48 -2.03 9.34 1.42
CA ALA A 48 -1.78 7.90 1.42
C ALA A 48 -1.21 7.40 2.75
N ALA A 49 -0.27 8.14 3.35
CA ALA A 49 0.31 7.82 4.65
C ALA A 49 -0.74 7.89 5.77
N ASP A 50 -1.61 8.91 5.77
CA ASP A 50 -2.67 9.04 6.77
C ASP A 50 -3.74 7.94 6.66
N LEU A 51 -4.02 7.45 5.46
CA LEU A 51 -4.95 6.34 5.23
C LEU A 51 -4.33 4.97 5.52
N LYS A 52 -3.04 4.78 5.23
CA LYS A 52 -2.37 3.48 5.31
C LYS A 52 -1.76 3.19 6.68
N LEU A 53 -1.25 4.21 7.35
CA LEU A 53 -0.53 4.07 8.62
C LEU A 53 -1.48 4.10 9.82
N ASN A 54 -1.07 3.48 10.92
CA ASN A 54 -1.89 3.43 12.13
C ASN A 54 -2.12 4.85 12.69
N LYS A 55 -3.32 5.11 13.20
CA LYS A 55 -3.69 6.37 13.87
C LYS A 55 -2.90 6.62 15.15
N SER A 56 -2.33 5.58 15.76
CA SER A 56 -1.48 5.70 16.95
C SER A 56 -0.10 6.31 16.66
N LEU A 57 0.32 6.40 15.40
CA LEU A 57 1.59 7.00 15.02
C LEU A 57 1.51 8.52 15.09
N LYS A 58 2.59 9.15 15.56
CA LYS A 58 2.66 10.62 15.61
C LYS A 58 2.74 11.18 14.19
N LYS A 59 2.24 12.40 14.02
CA LYS A 59 2.28 13.10 12.72
C LYS A 59 3.72 13.20 12.19
N THR A 60 4.70 13.44 13.07
CA THR A 60 6.13 13.48 12.72
C THR A 60 6.62 12.18 12.10
N ASP A 61 6.20 11.04 12.66
CA ASP A 61 6.66 9.72 12.19
C ASP A 61 6.06 9.40 10.83
N LYS A 62 4.81 9.80 10.59
CA LYS A 62 4.15 9.69 9.28
C LYS A 62 4.82 10.57 8.23
N LEU A 63 5.16 11.82 8.59
CA LEU A 63 5.83 12.75 7.69
C LEU A 63 7.26 12.28 7.35
N ASN A 64 7.98 11.70 8.32
CA ASN A 64 9.29 11.11 8.06
C ASN A 64 9.19 9.97 7.03
N ALA A 65 8.15 9.14 7.11
CA ALA A 65 7.92 8.08 6.13
C ALA A 65 7.66 8.63 4.72
N VAL A 66 6.94 9.76 4.60
CA VAL A 66 6.71 10.44 3.31
C VAL A 66 8.00 11.06 2.76
N CYS A 67 8.79 11.70 3.63
CA CYS A 67 10.05 12.37 3.28
C CYS A 67 11.09 11.40 2.69
N ILE A 68 11.14 10.15 3.19
CA ILE A 68 12.04 9.12 2.64
C ILE A 68 11.76 8.85 1.15
N PHE A 69 10.50 8.86 0.72
CA PHE A 69 10.17 8.64 -0.69
C PHE A 69 10.57 9.83 -1.59
N GLN A 70 10.57 11.05 -1.06
CA GLN A 70 11.05 12.23 -1.79
C GLN A 70 12.58 12.23 -1.96
N MET A 71 13.33 11.57 -1.06
CA MET A 71 14.79 11.45 -1.20
C MET A 71 15.22 10.51 -2.34
N LEU A 72 14.34 9.65 -2.85
CA LEU A 72 14.64 8.75 -3.98
C LEU A 72 14.61 9.47 -5.36
N HIS A 73 14.28 10.76 -5.40
CA HIS A 73 14.28 11.59 -6.61
C HIS A 73 15.48 12.57 -6.69
N LYS A 74 16.56 12.33 -5.94
CA LYS A 74 17.86 12.98 -6.14
C LYS A 74 18.91 12.01 -6.64
#